data_AF-A0A2N6GIZ7-F1
#
_entry.id   AF-A0A2N6GIZ7-F1
#
_cell.length_a   1.000
_cell.length_b   1.000
_cell.length_c   1.000
_cell.angle_alpha   90.00
_cell.angle_beta   90.00
_cell.angle_gamma   90.00
#
_symmetry.space_group_name_H-M   'P 1'
#
loop_
_entity.id
_entity.type
_entity.pdbx_description
1 polymer ?
#
loop_
_entity_poly.entity_id
_entity_poly.type
_entity_poly.pdbx_seq_one_letter_code
_entity_poly.pdbx_strand_id
1 'polypeptide(L)'
;MVVLIRVFGWPIVFAVIVSAVLALPSKSQANESVPAGYRMIAAEHGIPQSVLFAVALTESGKQTGQARALRPWPWTLNVAGRGLFFDSRQAAWQALTAYLKEGKRSIDIGLMQVNWR
;
A
#
# COMPACT_ATOMS: atom_id res chain seq x y z
N MET A 1 -25.61 44.14 43.95
CA MET A 1 -24.91 44.12 45.24
C MET A 1 -24.38 42.70 45.43
N VAL A 2 -23.08 42.58 45.68
CA VAL A 2 -22.24 41.34 45.72
C VAL A 2 -22.69 40.37 46.82
N VAL A 3 -22.18 39.11 46.79
CA VAL A 3 -22.01 38.08 47.87
C VAL A 3 -22.90 36.83 47.61
N LEU A 4 -22.47 35.55 47.57
CA LEU A 4 -21.23 34.84 47.92
C LEU A 4 -21.29 33.34 47.48
N ILE A 5 -20.14 32.75 47.11
CA ILE A 5 -19.60 31.39 47.40
C ILE A 5 -20.53 30.14 47.32
N ARG A 6 -20.12 29.14 46.53
CA ARG A 6 -19.62 27.80 46.99
C ARG A 6 -19.22 26.98 45.75
N VAL A 7 -17.91 26.80 45.57
CA VAL A 7 -17.29 25.92 44.58
C VAL A 7 -17.56 24.47 45.05
N PHE A 8 -18.44 23.75 44.37
CA PHE A 8 -18.69 22.33 44.65
C PHE A 8 -17.73 21.48 43.83
N GLY A 9 -17.00 20.60 44.53
CA GLY A 9 -15.80 19.94 44.06
C GLY A 9 -15.99 19.00 42.87
N TRP A 10 -15.02 19.08 41.96
CA TRP A 10 -14.71 18.01 41.04
C TRP A 10 -13.30 17.51 41.38
N PRO A 11 -13.14 16.42 42.17
CA PRO A 11 -11.83 15.82 42.33
C PRO A 11 -11.46 15.11 41.02
N ILE A 12 -10.51 15.68 40.28
CA ILE A 12 -9.28 15.01 39.85
C ILE A 12 -9.44 13.48 39.64
N VAL A 13 -10.15 13.05 38.59
CA VAL A 13 -10.09 11.64 38.09
C VAL A 13 -9.69 11.58 36.61
N PHE A 14 -9.47 12.72 35.94
CA PHE A 14 -9.13 12.75 34.51
C PHE A 14 -7.64 12.65 34.17
N ALA A 15 -6.75 12.41 35.15
CA ALA A 15 -5.31 12.68 34.96
C ALA A 15 -4.34 11.49 34.99
N VAL A 16 -4.77 10.21 35.06
CA VAL A 16 -3.78 9.12 35.28
C VAL A 16 -3.81 7.95 34.26
N ILE A 17 -4.79 7.84 33.37
CA ILE A 17 -4.80 6.74 32.35
C ILE A 17 -4.40 7.25 30.95
N VAL A 18 -3.37 8.10 30.85
CA VAL A 18 -2.87 8.58 29.54
C VAL A 18 -1.37 8.31 29.31
N SER A 19 -0.60 7.90 30.32
CA SER A 19 0.89 7.91 30.17
C SER A 19 1.62 6.59 30.38
N ALA A 20 0.93 5.43 30.35
CA ALA A 20 1.60 4.14 30.56
C ALA A 20 1.17 3.02 29.61
N VAL A 21 0.71 3.34 28.39
CA VAL A 21 0.86 2.39 27.29
C VAL A 21 2.31 2.48 26.86
N LEU A 22 3.12 1.67 27.55
CA LEU A 22 4.51 1.39 27.26
C LEU A 22 4.70 1.34 25.74
N ALA A 23 5.52 2.27 25.25
CA ALA A 23 6.15 2.19 23.95
C ALA A 23 6.90 0.86 23.88
N LEU A 24 6.20 -0.20 23.49
CA LEU A 24 6.86 -1.38 22.97
C LEU A 24 7.61 -0.87 21.74
N PRO A 25 8.95 -1.01 21.67
CA PRO A 25 9.63 -0.83 20.41
C PRO A 25 9.02 -1.88 19.48
N SER A 26 8.13 -1.45 18.58
CA SER A 26 7.78 -2.27 17.45
C SER A 26 9.10 -2.49 16.72
N LYS A 27 9.61 -3.73 16.72
CA LYS A 27 10.61 -4.10 15.73
C LYS A 27 9.96 -3.73 14.39
N SER A 28 10.45 -2.67 13.75
CA SER A 28 10.05 -2.35 12.38
C SER A 28 10.56 -3.49 11.52
N GLN A 29 9.73 -4.53 11.42
CA GLN A 29 10.04 -5.75 10.71
C GLN A 29 9.62 -5.57 9.27
N ALA A 30 10.22 -4.57 8.60
CA ALA A 30 10.02 -4.35 7.18
C ALA A 30 11.18 -3.53 6.60
N ASN A 31 12.41 -3.86 6.96
CA ASN A 31 13.53 -3.54 6.07
C ASN A 31 13.67 -4.67 5.04
N GLU A 32 12.57 -4.98 4.34
CA GLU A 32 12.69 -5.74 3.12
C GLU A 32 13.31 -4.78 2.11
N SER A 33 14.63 -4.85 2.01
CA SER A 33 15.43 -3.96 1.16
C SER A 33 14.83 -3.93 -0.23
N VAL A 34 14.65 -2.72 -0.79
CA VAL A 34 14.15 -2.51 -2.16
C VAL A 34 14.87 -3.47 -3.11
N PRO A 35 14.16 -4.32 -3.89
CA PRO A 35 14.80 -5.33 -4.72
C PRO A 35 15.76 -4.72 -5.74
N ALA A 36 16.82 -5.45 -6.11
CA ALA A 36 17.92 -4.94 -6.92
C ALA A 36 17.47 -4.29 -8.24
N GLY A 37 16.49 -4.88 -8.93
CA GLY A 37 15.94 -4.30 -10.17
C GLY A 37 15.37 -2.89 -9.99
N TYR A 38 14.63 -2.64 -8.90
CA TYR A 38 14.13 -1.31 -8.59
C TYR A 38 15.27 -0.32 -8.29
N ARG A 39 16.31 -0.77 -7.58
CA ARG A 39 17.47 0.10 -7.29
C ARG A 39 18.22 0.51 -8.55
N MET A 40 18.42 -0.44 -9.48
CA MET A 40 19.13 -0.20 -10.74
C MET A 40 18.39 0.81 -11.61
N ILE A 41 17.11 0.57 -11.87
CA ILE A 41 16.30 1.46 -12.72
C ILE A 41 16.10 2.83 -12.05
N ALA A 42 15.90 2.85 -10.72
CA ALA A 42 15.79 4.11 -10.00
C ALA A 42 17.08 4.94 -10.09
N ALA A 43 18.25 4.32 -9.98
CA ALA A 43 19.54 5.00 -10.14
C ALA A 43 19.74 5.52 -11.57
N GLU A 44 19.38 4.73 -12.59
CA GLU A 44 19.46 5.12 -14.00
C GLU A 44 18.64 6.38 -14.31
N HIS A 45 17.48 6.54 -13.67
CA HIS A 45 16.58 7.67 -13.89
C HIS A 45 16.65 8.76 -12.80
N GLY A 46 17.56 8.67 -11.84
CA GLY A 46 17.68 9.64 -10.74
C GLY A 46 16.46 9.68 -9.79
N ILE A 47 15.71 8.58 -9.70
CA ILE A 47 14.53 8.44 -8.85
C ILE A 47 14.96 7.84 -7.50
N PRO A 48 14.41 8.27 -6.36
CA PRO A 48 14.60 7.56 -5.11
C PRO A 48 14.05 6.13 -5.20
N GLN A 49 14.90 5.12 -5.02
CA GLN A 49 14.54 3.70 -5.13
C GLN A 49 13.34 3.29 -4.26
N SER A 50 13.21 3.87 -3.06
CA SER A 50 12.10 3.62 -2.14
C SER A 50 10.78 4.13 -2.70
N VAL A 51 10.81 5.29 -3.38
CA VAL A 51 9.63 5.87 -4.03
C VAL A 51 9.20 5.00 -5.21
N LEU A 52 10.11 4.64 -6.11
CA LEU A 52 9.78 3.78 -7.25
C LEU A 52 9.15 2.45 -6.79
N PHE A 53 9.73 1.84 -5.76
CA PHE A 53 9.23 0.59 -5.22
C PHE A 53 7.88 0.75 -4.48
N ALA A 54 7.71 1.83 -3.73
CA ALA A 54 6.44 2.12 -3.05
C ALA A 54 5.30 2.37 -4.04
N VAL A 55 5.57 3.04 -5.16
CA VAL A 55 4.58 3.18 -6.25
C VAL A 55 4.22 1.80 -6.79
N ALA A 56 5.19 0.97 -7.18
CA ALA A 56 4.91 -0.37 -7.69
C ALA A 56 4.11 -1.25 -6.70
N LEU A 57 4.38 -1.13 -5.40
CA LEU A 57 3.63 -1.81 -4.35
C LEU A 57 2.18 -1.29 -4.22
N THR A 58 1.99 0.01 -4.37
CA THR A 58 0.65 0.63 -4.33
C THR A 58 -0.17 0.20 -5.54
N GLU A 59 0.46 0.18 -6.70
CA GLU A 59 -0.18 -0.12 -7.98
C GLU A 59 -0.54 -1.60 -8.17
N SER A 60 0.32 -2.52 -7.71
CA SER A 60 0.18 -3.95 -8.00
C SER A 60 0.59 -4.88 -6.87
N GLY A 61 0.60 -4.39 -5.63
CA GLY A 61 0.97 -5.19 -4.46
C GLY A 61 0.10 -6.43 -4.27
N LYS A 62 0.72 -7.61 -4.25
CA LYS A 62 0.11 -8.90 -3.88
C LYS A 62 0.93 -9.54 -2.75
N GLN A 63 0.27 -10.13 -1.76
CA GLN A 63 0.94 -10.96 -0.77
C GLN A 63 1.38 -12.28 -1.43
N THR A 64 2.64 -12.62 -1.28
CA THR A 64 3.25 -13.78 -1.96
C THR A 64 4.09 -14.63 -1.00
N GLY A 65 4.19 -15.92 -1.30
CA GLY A 65 5.00 -16.87 -0.54
C GLY A 65 4.46 -17.17 0.88
N GLN A 66 5.18 -18.04 1.58
CA GLN A 66 4.81 -18.48 2.94
C GLN A 66 4.87 -17.34 3.96
N ALA A 67 5.82 -16.42 3.79
CA ALA A 67 5.98 -15.25 4.66
C ALA A 67 4.96 -14.12 4.37
N ARG A 68 4.07 -14.29 3.38
CA ARG A 68 3.10 -13.26 2.92
C ARG A 68 3.75 -11.90 2.61
N ALA A 69 4.95 -11.92 2.05
CA ALA A 69 5.66 -10.70 1.68
C ALA A 69 4.86 -9.95 0.60
N LEU A 70 4.66 -8.65 0.79
CA LEU A 70 3.98 -7.80 -0.18
C LEU A 70 4.94 -7.48 -1.32
N ARG A 71 4.58 -7.86 -2.55
CA ARG A 71 5.40 -7.67 -3.74
C ARG A 71 4.60 -7.07 -4.87
N PRO A 72 5.17 -6.17 -5.69
CA PRO A 72 4.57 -5.77 -6.94
C PRO A 72 4.39 -7.00 -7.84
N TRP A 73 3.19 -7.20 -8.35
CA TRP A 73 2.82 -8.42 -9.07
C TRP A 73 2.71 -8.14 -10.57
N PRO A 74 3.51 -8.81 -11.41
CA PRO A 74 3.63 -8.45 -12.83
C PRO A 74 2.40 -8.84 -13.66
N TRP A 75 1.56 -9.73 -13.15
CA TRP A 75 0.39 -10.27 -13.85
C TRP A 75 -0.89 -9.68 -13.27
N THR A 76 -0.88 -8.35 -13.09
CA THR A 76 -2.01 -7.58 -12.57
C THR A 76 -2.66 -6.81 -13.70
N LEU A 77 -3.99 -6.85 -13.77
CA LEU A 77 -4.81 -5.99 -14.64
C LEU A 77 -5.73 -5.14 -13.79
N ASN A 78 -5.87 -3.86 -14.11
CA ASN A 78 -6.98 -3.06 -13.62
C ASN A 78 -7.93 -2.80 -14.78
N VAL A 79 -9.15 -3.34 -14.70
CA VAL A 79 -10.18 -3.18 -15.73
C VAL A 79 -11.24 -2.24 -15.20
N ALA A 80 -11.24 -1.00 -15.67
CA ALA A 80 -12.18 0.04 -15.26
C ALA A 80 -12.33 0.19 -13.72
N GLY A 81 -11.20 0.22 -13.00
CA GLY A 81 -11.14 0.35 -11.54
C GLY A 81 -11.12 -0.98 -10.78
N ARG A 82 -11.27 -2.12 -11.48
CA ARG A 82 -11.23 -3.45 -10.85
C ARG A 82 -9.86 -4.09 -11.01
N GLY A 83 -9.10 -4.17 -9.92
CA GLY A 83 -7.85 -4.92 -9.84
C GLY A 83 -8.06 -6.43 -9.88
N LEU A 84 -7.30 -7.10 -10.74
CA LEU A 84 -7.30 -8.55 -10.98
C LEU A 84 -5.86 -9.04 -10.96
N PHE A 85 -5.59 -10.08 -10.16
CA PHE A 85 -4.26 -10.68 -10.03
C PHE A 85 -4.28 -12.10 -10.57
N PHE A 86 -3.46 -12.39 -11.56
CA PHE A 86 -3.38 -13.71 -12.21
C PHE A 86 -2.14 -14.46 -11.76
N ASP A 87 -2.15 -15.80 -11.76
CA ASP A 87 -0.99 -16.59 -11.31
C ASP A 87 0.05 -16.85 -12.40
N SER A 88 -0.19 -16.39 -13.63
CA SER A 88 0.78 -16.48 -14.71
C SER A 88 0.57 -15.37 -15.74
N ARG A 89 1.64 -15.11 -16.51
CA ARG A 89 1.58 -14.23 -17.69
C ARG A 89 0.52 -14.70 -18.68
N GLN A 90 0.39 -16.00 -18.89
CA GLN A 90 -0.57 -16.57 -19.85
C GLN A 90 -2.02 -16.32 -19.41
N ALA A 91 -2.32 -16.50 -18.12
CA ALA A 91 -3.65 -16.23 -17.58
C ALA A 91 -4.02 -14.74 -17.68
N ALA A 92 -3.10 -13.84 -17.32
CA ALA A 92 -3.31 -12.39 -17.50
C ALA A 92 -3.52 -12.03 -18.97
N TRP A 93 -2.75 -12.61 -19.88
CA TRP A 93 -2.88 -12.38 -21.31
C TRP A 93 -4.24 -12.83 -21.87
N GLN A 94 -4.71 -14.01 -21.47
CA GLN A 94 -6.02 -14.53 -21.88
C GLN A 94 -7.14 -13.62 -21.39
N ALA A 95 -7.11 -13.21 -20.12
CA ALA A 95 -8.09 -12.29 -19.54
C ALA A 95 -8.07 -10.92 -20.23
N LEU A 96 -6.89 -10.33 -20.42
CA LEU A 96 -6.72 -9.08 -21.15
C LEU A 96 -7.35 -9.17 -22.55
N THR A 97 -7.02 -10.22 -23.29
CA THR A 97 -7.53 -10.42 -24.66
C THR A 97 -9.06 -10.57 -24.67
N ALA A 98 -9.64 -11.26 -23.68
CA ALA A 98 -11.09 -11.37 -23.53
C ALA A 98 -11.74 -10.00 -23.30
N TYR A 99 -11.26 -9.21 -22.34
CA TYR A 99 -11.77 -7.87 -22.09
C TYR A 99 -11.64 -6.94 -23.30
N LEU A 100 -10.53 -7.01 -24.04
CA LEU A 100 -10.34 -6.24 -25.25
C LEU A 100 -11.35 -6.62 -26.35
N LYS A 101 -11.69 -7.90 -26.48
CA LYS A 101 -12.73 -8.41 -27.39
C LYS A 101 -14.13 -7.96 -26.99
N GLU A 102 -14.40 -7.85 -25.69
CA GLU A 102 -15.63 -7.26 -25.13
C GLU A 102 -15.70 -5.73 -25.30
N GLY A 103 -14.69 -5.11 -25.93
CA GLY A 103 -14.67 -3.67 -26.19
C GLY A 103 -14.20 -2.83 -25.01
N LYS A 104 -13.70 -3.43 -23.93
CA LYS A 104 -13.06 -2.66 -22.84
C LYS A 104 -11.78 -2.00 -23.36
N ARG A 105 -11.53 -0.76 -22.90
CA ARG A 105 -10.38 0.07 -23.32
C ARG A 105 -9.63 0.69 -22.15
N SER A 106 -10.33 1.03 -21.07
CA SER A 106 -9.70 1.44 -19.81
C SER A 106 -9.14 0.21 -19.09
N ILE A 107 -7.94 -0.20 -19.48
CA ILE A 107 -7.24 -1.33 -18.87
C ILE A 107 -5.79 -0.93 -18.58
N ASP A 108 -5.41 -1.01 -17.31
CA ASP A 108 -4.04 -0.79 -16.86
C ASP A 108 -3.35 -2.13 -16.58
N ILE A 109 -2.05 -2.21 -16.87
CA ILE A 109 -1.33 -3.47 -16.96
C ILE A 109 -0.03 -3.43 -16.16
N GLY A 110 0.20 -4.49 -15.38
CA GLY A 110 1.51 -4.83 -14.83
C GLY A 110 1.92 -4.03 -13.61
N LEU A 111 3.24 -3.99 -13.37
CA LEU A 111 3.83 -3.54 -12.11
C LEU A 111 3.47 -2.09 -11.74
N MET A 112 3.38 -1.23 -12.77
CA MET A 112 3.15 0.21 -12.63
C MET A 112 1.80 0.63 -13.24
N GLN A 113 0.90 -0.32 -13.50
CA GLN A 113 -0.44 -0.07 -14.07
C GLN A 113 -0.37 0.84 -15.30
N VAL A 114 0.40 0.41 -16.31
CA VAL A 114 0.51 1.17 -17.58
C VAL A 114 -0.75 0.93 -18.40
N ASN A 115 -1.39 2.02 -18.83
CA ASN A 115 -2.60 1.93 -19.64
C ASN A 115 -2.30 1.28 -21.01
N TRP A 116 -3.24 0.46 -21.49
CA TRP A 116 -3.14 -0.22 -22.77
C TRP A 116 -3.18 0.72 -23.99
N ARG A 117 -3.70 1.95 -23.89
CA ARG A 117 -3.68 2.97 -24.95
C ARG A 117 -3.63 4.41 -24.46
#